data_AF-A0A344UXE2-F1
#
_entry.id   AF-A0A344UXE2-F1
#
_cell.length_a   1.000
_cell.length_b   1.000
_cell.length_c   1.000
_cell.angle_alpha   90.00
_cell.angle_beta   90.00
_cell.angle_gamma   90.00
#
_symmetry.space_group_name_H-M   'P 1'
#
loop_
_entity.id
_entity.type
_entity.pdbx_description
1 polymer ?
#
loop_
_entity_poly.entity_id
_entity_poly.type
_entity_poly.pdbx_seq_one_letter_code
_entity_poly.pdbx_strand_id
1 'polypeptide(L)'
;MTSARLIRTAAAVTAGVLMTGFLGGCSMLQDKGSTTTCQQFAGMSDHTGLGISASDNQTDVIDSMLSAHDKSIDAMNEGLAYTRIIAYCNIYEGQSGSNQDKTVDNIPGLD
;
A
#
# COMPACT_ATOMS: atom_id res chain seq x y z
N MET A 1 69.35 11.99 4.10
CA MET A 1 68.06 11.30 4.24
C MET A 1 67.15 12.19 5.08
N THR A 2 66.27 12.97 4.43
CA THR A 2 65.21 13.71 5.11
C THR A 2 64.18 14.25 4.11
N SER A 3 62.92 14.16 4.53
CA SER A 3 61.80 15.04 4.23
C SER A 3 60.87 14.74 3.05
N ALA A 4 59.65 14.40 3.45
CA ALA A 4 58.41 14.37 2.69
C ALA A 4 58.03 15.75 2.14
N ARG A 5 57.30 15.77 1.01
CA ARG A 5 56.34 16.84 0.65
C ARG A 5 55.12 16.26 -0.06
N LEU A 6 53.99 16.34 0.63
CA LEU A 6 52.62 16.35 0.09
C LEU A 6 52.35 17.73 -0.51
N ILE A 7 51.96 17.84 -1.79
CA ILE A 7 51.13 18.96 -2.28
C ILE A 7 50.13 18.48 -3.36
N ARG A 8 48.87 18.68 -2.99
CA ARG A 8 47.59 18.87 -3.69
C ARG A 8 47.56 19.15 -5.22
N THR A 9 46.34 18.91 -5.74
CA THR A 9 45.68 19.34 -7.00
C THR A 9 45.68 18.27 -8.10
N ALA A 10 44.61 18.01 -8.86
CA ALA A 10 43.42 18.79 -9.14
C ALA A 10 42.18 17.87 -9.35
N ALA A 11 41.02 18.43 -9.07
CA ALA A 11 39.73 17.90 -9.45
C ALA A 11 39.49 17.99 -10.96
N ALA A 12 38.47 17.24 -11.40
CA ALA A 12 37.72 17.32 -12.65
C ALA A 12 38.23 16.47 -13.84
N VAL A 13 37.53 15.36 -14.07
CA VAL A 13 37.14 14.94 -15.42
C VAL A 13 35.64 14.64 -15.41
N THR A 14 34.90 15.60 -15.94
CA THR A 14 33.50 15.50 -16.39
C THR A 14 33.41 14.64 -17.66
N ALA A 15 32.52 13.65 -17.67
CA ALA A 15 31.76 13.13 -18.82
C ALA A 15 31.03 11.87 -18.30
N GLY A 16 29.73 11.89 -18.05
CA GLY A 16 28.69 12.15 -19.04
C GLY A 16 28.05 10.81 -19.35
N VAL A 17 27.05 10.39 -18.55
CA VAL A 17 26.22 9.21 -18.84
C VAL A 17 24.81 9.44 -18.30
N LEU A 18 23.87 9.52 -19.24
CA LEU A 18 22.43 9.23 -19.16
C LEU A 18 21.52 10.23 -18.42
N MET A 19 21.31 11.38 -19.07
CA MET A 19 19.95 11.87 -19.27
C MET A 19 19.25 10.96 -20.29
N THR A 20 18.54 9.94 -19.82
CA THR A 20 17.46 9.27 -20.57
C THR A 20 16.23 9.33 -19.71
N GLY A 21 15.30 10.17 -20.13
CA GLY A 21 14.12 10.53 -19.36
C GLY A 21 13.15 9.39 -19.14
N PHE A 22 12.39 9.54 -18.06
CA PHE A 22 10.98 9.19 -18.00
C PHE A 22 10.23 10.38 -17.40
N LEU A 23 9.99 11.39 -18.25
CA LEU A 23 8.81 12.24 -18.09
C LEU A 23 7.64 11.42 -18.66
N GLY A 24 6.96 10.68 -17.78
CA GLY A 24 5.79 9.88 -18.11
C GLY A 24 5.02 9.60 -16.83
N GLY A 25 4.11 10.50 -16.49
CA GLY A 25 3.23 10.31 -15.34
C GLY A 25 2.35 9.09 -15.52
N CYS A 26 2.34 8.23 -14.52
CA CYS A 26 1.12 7.70 -13.95
C CYS A 26 1.29 7.86 -12.44
N SER A 27 0.32 8.50 -11.79
CA SER A 27 0.16 8.40 -10.35
C SER A 27 0.30 6.94 -9.98
N MET A 28 1.36 6.56 -9.27
CA MET A 28 1.35 5.34 -8.48
C MET A 28 0.30 5.58 -7.40
N LEU A 29 -0.98 5.46 -7.76
CA LEU A 29 -2.01 4.99 -6.83
C LEU A 29 -1.52 3.59 -6.47
N GLN A 30 -0.69 3.56 -5.45
CA GLN A 30 -0.08 2.36 -4.95
C GLN A 30 -1.25 1.55 -4.40
N ASP A 31 -1.64 0.51 -5.14
CA ASP A 31 -2.77 -0.31 -4.75
C ASP A 31 -2.49 -0.96 -3.39
N LYS A 32 -3.02 -0.33 -2.33
CA LYS A 32 -2.86 -0.78 -0.96
C LYS A 32 -3.61 -2.10 -0.76
N GLY A 33 -4.64 -2.40 -1.55
CA GLY A 33 -5.39 -3.64 -1.48
C GLY A 33 -4.54 -4.87 -1.81
N SER A 34 -3.82 -4.84 -2.94
CA SER A 34 -2.94 -5.95 -3.37
C SER A 34 -1.72 -6.20 -2.48
N THR A 35 -1.47 -5.33 -1.51
CA THR A 35 -0.32 -5.45 -0.60
C THR A 35 -0.71 -5.58 0.87
N THR A 36 -1.94 -5.23 1.25
CA THR A 36 -2.44 -5.34 2.62
C THR A 36 -3.04 -6.72 2.87
N THR A 37 -2.50 -7.46 3.84
CA THR A 37 -3.06 -8.76 4.23
C THR A 37 -4.30 -8.63 5.12
N CYS A 38 -5.10 -9.68 5.23
CA CYS A 38 -6.21 -9.77 6.17
C CYS A 38 -5.78 -9.45 7.61
N GLN A 39 -4.62 -9.94 8.04
CA GLN A 39 -4.10 -9.66 9.38
C GLN A 39 -3.72 -8.19 9.54
N GLN A 40 -3.09 -7.58 8.53
CA GLN A 40 -2.75 -6.16 8.55
C GLN A 40 -4.00 -5.29 8.55
N PHE A 41 -4.97 -5.59 7.69
CA PHE A 41 -6.25 -4.89 7.60
C PHE A 41 -7.05 -4.98 8.91
N ALA A 42 -7.07 -6.15 9.55
CA ALA A 42 -7.70 -6.33 10.85
C ALA A 42 -7.04 -5.46 11.93
N GLY A 43 -5.70 -5.42 11.91
CA GLY A 43 -4.90 -4.62 12.85
C GLY A 43 -5.00 -3.09 12.64
N MET A 44 -5.54 -2.62 11.52
CA MET A 44 -5.83 -1.19 11.28
C MET A 44 -7.11 -0.72 11.97
N SER A 45 -7.93 -1.64 12.48
CA SER A 45 -9.20 -1.30 13.10
C SER A 45 -8.97 -0.70 14.49
N ASP A 46 -9.46 0.52 14.71
CA ASP A 46 -9.57 1.13 16.04
C ASP A 46 -10.68 0.46 16.87
N HIS A 47 -11.49 -0.38 16.22
CA HIS A 47 -12.66 -1.03 16.78
C HIS A 47 -12.57 -2.55 16.66
N THR A 48 -12.71 -3.23 17.79
CA THR A 48 -12.46 -4.66 17.94
C THR A 48 -13.66 -5.52 17.45
N GLY A 49 -14.33 -5.20 16.34
CA GLY A 49 -15.30 -6.15 15.75
C GLY A 49 -16.46 -5.57 14.95
N LEU A 50 -17.11 -6.50 14.25
CA LEU A 50 -18.29 -6.39 13.38
C LEU A 50 -19.35 -5.39 13.90
N GLY A 51 -19.61 -4.35 13.12
CA GLY A 51 -20.73 -3.42 13.34
C GLY A 51 -20.37 -1.95 13.40
N ILE A 52 -19.09 -1.61 13.29
CA ILE A 52 -18.60 -0.23 13.30
C ILE A 52 -17.94 0.05 11.95
N SER A 53 -18.16 1.24 11.40
CA SER A 53 -17.57 1.72 10.15
C SER A 53 -16.06 1.43 10.09
N ALA A 54 -15.53 1.25 8.89
CA ALA A 54 -14.09 1.16 8.67
C ALA A 54 -13.37 2.36 9.33
N SER A 55 -12.21 2.11 9.94
CA SER A 55 -11.31 3.20 10.34
C SER A 55 -10.79 3.94 9.10
N ASP A 56 -10.27 5.16 9.25
CA ASP A 56 -9.73 5.94 8.13
C ASP A 56 -8.66 5.15 7.34
N ASN A 57 -7.81 4.39 8.04
CA ASN A 57 -6.80 3.55 7.41
C ASN A 57 -7.40 2.37 6.63
N GLN A 58 -8.49 1.79 7.12
CA GLN A 58 -9.20 0.71 6.41
C GLN A 58 -9.93 1.26 5.19
N THR A 59 -10.56 2.43 5.30
CA THR A 59 -11.19 3.15 4.19
C THR A 59 -10.17 3.45 3.10
N ASP A 60 -9.00 3.97 3.46
CA ASP A 60 -7.88 4.20 2.53
C ASP A 60 -7.48 2.95 1.73
N VAL A 61 -7.48 1.78 2.36
CA VAL A 61 -7.18 0.50 1.70
C VAL A 61 -8.32 0.09 0.78
N ILE A 62 -9.57 0.24 1.24
CA ILE A 62 -10.77 -0.06 0.46
C ILE A 62 -10.85 0.83 -0.78
N ASP A 63 -10.68 2.14 -0.64
CA ASP A 63 -10.73 3.12 -1.74
C ASP A 63 -9.66 2.82 -2.79
N SER A 64 -8.45 2.51 -2.32
CA SER A 64 -7.36 2.11 -3.20
C SER A 64 -7.68 0.84 -3.98
N MET A 65 -8.26 -0.17 -3.32
CA MET A 65 -8.66 -1.43 -3.96
C MET A 65 -9.80 -1.21 -4.95
N LEU A 66 -10.84 -0.46 -4.57
CA LEU A 66 -11.97 -0.14 -5.46
C LEU A 66 -11.50 0.62 -6.70
N SER A 67 -10.59 1.57 -6.53
CA SER A 67 -9.96 2.32 -7.63
C SER A 67 -9.17 1.39 -8.56
N ALA A 68 -8.42 0.44 -8.01
CA ALA A 68 -7.64 -0.52 -8.80
C ALA A 68 -8.52 -1.46 -9.65
N HIS A 69 -9.78 -1.70 -9.24
CA HIS A 69 -10.77 -2.52 -9.95
C HIS A 69 -11.80 -1.70 -10.75
N ASP A 70 -11.51 -0.43 -11.05
CA ASP A 70 -12.39 0.47 -11.78
C ASP A 70 -13.81 0.59 -11.19
N LYS A 71 -13.96 0.46 -9.86
CA LYS A 71 -15.24 0.65 -9.15
C LYS A 71 -15.40 2.09 -8.68
N SER A 72 -16.63 2.55 -8.52
CA SER A 72 -16.89 3.84 -7.88
C SER A 72 -16.54 3.79 -6.39
N ILE A 73 -15.85 4.82 -5.92
CA ILE A 73 -15.60 5.06 -4.49
C ILE A 73 -16.81 5.81 -3.95
N ASP A 74 -17.77 5.05 -3.44
CA ASP A 74 -18.97 5.55 -2.80
C ASP A 74 -19.34 4.68 -1.60
N ALA A 75 -20.15 5.24 -0.69
CA ALA A 75 -20.49 4.59 0.57
C ALA A 75 -21.10 3.19 0.42
N MET A 76 -21.76 2.89 -0.71
CA MET A 76 -22.32 1.57 -0.96
C MET A 76 -21.24 0.57 -1.33
N ASN A 77 -20.34 0.92 -2.25
CA ASN A 77 -19.22 0.06 -2.62
C ASN A 77 -18.22 -0.10 -1.48
N GLU A 78 -17.93 0.96 -0.74
CA GLU A 78 -17.07 0.92 0.46
C GLU A 78 -17.67 -0.03 1.51
N GLY A 79 -18.97 0.11 1.81
CA GLY A 79 -19.66 -0.74 2.78
C GLY A 79 -19.70 -2.22 2.35
N LEU A 80 -19.91 -2.48 1.06
CA LEU A 80 -19.87 -3.84 0.50
C LEU A 80 -18.46 -4.43 0.57
N ALA A 81 -17.43 -3.65 0.21
CA ALA A 81 -16.02 -4.02 0.31
C ALA A 81 -15.65 -4.38 1.74
N TYR A 82 -15.91 -3.48 2.68
CA TYR A 82 -15.63 -3.69 4.09
C TYR A 82 -16.29 -4.97 4.63
N THR A 83 -17.58 -5.17 4.35
CA THR A 83 -18.32 -6.36 4.81
C THR A 83 -17.75 -7.65 4.25
N ARG A 84 -17.38 -7.66 2.97
CA ARG A 84 -16.77 -8.83 2.31
C ARG A 84 -15.38 -9.12 2.84
N ILE A 85 -14.55 -8.10 3.08
CA ILE A 85 -13.24 -8.27 3.71
C ILE A 85 -13.39 -8.88 5.10
N ILE A 86 -14.28 -8.36 5.94
CA ILE A 86 -14.51 -8.92 7.28
C ILE A 86 -14.96 -10.38 7.20
N ALA A 87 -15.91 -10.70 6.32
CA ALA A 87 -16.43 -12.05 6.16
C ALA A 87 -15.35 -13.03 5.66
N TYR A 88 -14.57 -12.63 4.65
CA TYR A 88 -13.50 -13.44 4.07
C TYR A 88 -12.33 -13.67 5.04
N CYS A 89 -11.91 -12.61 5.73
CA CYS A 89 -10.80 -12.64 6.67
C CYS A 89 -11.21 -13.15 8.07
N ASN A 90 -12.50 -13.39 8.30
CA ASN A 90 -13.10 -13.73 9.58
C ASN A 90 -12.60 -12.81 10.71
N ILE A 91 -12.78 -11.49 10.54
CA ILE A 91 -12.20 -10.50 11.44
C ILE A 91 -13.07 -10.35 12.70
N TYR A 92 -12.45 -10.58 13.85
CA TYR A 92 -13.03 -10.37 15.17
C TYR A 92 -11.97 -9.75 16.08
N GLU A 93 -12.33 -8.72 16.84
CA GLU A 93 -11.41 -8.06 17.78
C GLU A 93 -10.09 -7.55 17.19
N GLY A 94 -10.13 -7.04 15.95
CA GLY A 94 -8.94 -6.53 15.27
C GLY A 94 -7.96 -7.63 14.85
N GLN A 95 -8.41 -8.88 14.87
CA GLN A 95 -7.63 -10.05 14.49
C GLN A 95 -8.31 -10.79 13.34
N SER A 96 -7.52 -11.31 12.40
CA SER A 96 -8.04 -12.16 11.34
C SER A 96 -8.06 -13.63 11.81
N GLY A 97 -9.24 -14.24 11.83
CA GLY A 97 -9.43 -15.65 12.17
C GLY A 97 -9.19 -16.60 10.98
N SER A 98 -9.12 -16.08 9.75
CA SER A 98 -8.96 -16.89 8.54
C SER A 98 -8.26 -16.08 7.44
N ASN A 99 -7.49 -16.75 6.58
CA ASN A 99 -6.80 -16.10 5.45
C ASN A 99 -5.83 -14.97 5.87
N GLN A 100 -5.25 -15.04 7.07
CA GLN A 100 -4.41 -14.00 7.68
C GLN A 100 -3.34 -13.40 6.75
N ASP A 101 -2.65 -14.25 5.99
CA ASP A 101 -1.57 -13.87 5.08
C ASP A 101 -2.04 -13.57 3.65
N LYS A 102 -3.34 -13.74 3.36
CA LYS A 102 -3.93 -13.38 2.07
C LYS A 102 -4.18 -11.90 2.01
N THR A 103 -3.97 -11.32 0.84
CA THR A 103 -4.29 -9.92 0.56
C THR A 103 -5.80 -9.70 0.63
N VAL A 104 -6.21 -8.48 0.97
CA VAL A 104 -7.63 -8.09 0.92
C VAL A 104 -8.13 -7.83 -0.50
N ASP A 105 -7.19 -7.78 -1.46
CA ASP A 105 -7.46 -7.82 -2.89
C ASP A 105 -7.69 -9.25 -3.41
N ASN A 106 -8.47 -9.40 -4.48
CA ASN A 106 -8.94 -10.65 -5.10
C ASN A 106 -9.91 -11.48 -4.25
N ILE A 107 -10.63 -10.84 -3.33
CA ILE A 107 -11.77 -11.46 -2.66
C ILE A 107 -12.92 -11.53 -3.67
N PRO A 108 -13.54 -12.70 -3.89
CA PRO A 108 -14.62 -12.83 -4.87
C PRO A 108 -15.73 -11.80 -4.70
N GLY A 109 -16.02 -11.06 -5.77
CA GLY A 109 -17.01 -9.98 -5.80
C GLY A 109 -16.48 -8.61 -5.38
N LEU A 110 -15.17 -8.49 -5.14
CA LEU A 110 -14.43 -7.22 -4.99
C LEU A 110 -13.44 -6.95 -6.13
N ASP A 111 -13.25 -7.93 -7.01
CA ASP A 111 -12.63 -7.83 -8.33
C ASP A 111 -13.54 -7.15 -9.39
#